data_AF-K7YLV4-F1
#
_entry.id   AF-K7YLV4-F1
#
_cell.length_a   1.000
_cell.length_b   1.000
_cell.length_c   1.000
_cell.angle_alpha   90.00
_cell.angle_beta   90.00
_cell.angle_gamma   90.00
#
_symmetry.space_group_name_H-M   'P 1'
#
loop_
_entity.id
_entity.type
_entity.pdbx_description
1 polymer ?
#
loop_
_entity_poly.entity_id
_entity_poly.type
_entity_poly.pdbx_seq_one_letter_code
_entity_poly.pdbx_strand_id
1 'polypeptide(L)'
;MDKKLAENIKQYEQDMEELTSPIYQGGQPGKITVSGVIVKKNGDKMLLDERIKLEQAGGKGNRGVSQTLVSDKNKAVLSETSEVKGLSSVSESKSYINLGCESLTAEETEGLQEDSDKALIESVLILSAKKIFVCGTPQISQSFVSLLADKIVLKNASLKMKAMVGILTVSTSKIELLGENSIETIGVDSTINVWDAPSLDLLVADKVSGEGTLKISSIGGNCVQK
;
A
#
# COMPACT_ATOMS: atom_id res chain seq x y z
N MET A 1 20.49 9.50 -46.12
CA MET A 1 19.75 10.43 -45.24
C MET A 1 19.02 9.61 -44.21
N ASP A 2 19.52 9.60 -42.98
CA ASP A 2 20.24 8.44 -42.48
C ASP A 2 19.46 7.83 -41.33
N LYS A 3 19.31 6.51 -41.34
CA LYS A 3 18.65 5.73 -40.27
C LYS A 3 19.20 6.10 -38.87
N LYS A 4 20.49 6.42 -38.83
CA LYS A 4 21.24 6.88 -37.67
C LYS A 4 20.84 8.28 -37.17
N LEU A 5 20.42 9.18 -38.07
CA LEU A 5 19.90 10.50 -37.70
C LEU A 5 18.49 10.37 -37.09
N ALA A 6 17.66 9.48 -37.62
CA ALA A 6 16.33 9.20 -37.05
C ALA A 6 16.40 8.53 -35.67
N GLU A 7 17.33 7.58 -35.48
CA GLU A 7 17.61 6.96 -34.17
C GLU A 7 18.13 7.99 -33.16
N ASN A 8 19.05 8.86 -33.57
CA ASN A 8 19.57 9.93 -32.70
C ASN A 8 18.49 10.96 -32.33
N ILE A 9 17.61 11.34 -33.25
CA ILE A 9 16.48 12.25 -32.94
C ILE A 9 15.53 11.59 -31.94
N LYS A 10 15.20 10.31 -32.13
CA LYS A 10 14.31 9.57 -31.24
C LYS A 10 14.90 9.40 -29.84
N GLN A 11 16.21 9.14 -29.75
CA GLN A 11 16.93 9.11 -28.49
C GLN A 11 16.93 10.50 -27.83
N TYR A 12 17.18 11.57 -28.60
CA TYR A 12 17.17 12.94 -28.09
C TYR A 12 15.78 13.38 -27.61
N GLU A 13 14.71 12.97 -28.28
CA GLU A 13 13.32 13.18 -27.85
C GLU A 13 13.02 12.44 -26.53
N GLN A 14 13.46 11.18 -26.41
CA GLN A 14 13.33 10.40 -25.17
C GLN A 14 14.15 11.02 -24.02
N ASP A 15 15.39 11.42 -24.29
CA ASP A 15 16.27 12.06 -23.31
C ASP A 15 15.71 13.42 -22.88
N MET A 16 15.10 14.20 -23.80
CA MET A 16 14.43 15.46 -23.49
C MET A 16 13.12 15.28 -22.72
N GLU A 17 12.36 14.22 -23.00
CA GLU A 17 11.17 13.83 -22.25
C GLU A 17 11.55 13.40 -20.83
N GLU A 18 12.66 12.67 -20.65
CA GLU A 18 13.25 12.35 -19.35
C GLU A 18 13.79 13.59 -18.61
N LEU A 19 14.41 14.54 -19.31
CA LEU A 19 15.00 15.76 -18.72
C LEU A 19 13.97 16.83 -18.34
N THR A 20 12.83 16.91 -19.04
CA THR A 20 11.77 17.90 -18.77
C THR A 20 10.65 17.38 -17.85
N SER A 21 10.56 16.07 -17.65
CA SER A 21 9.52 15.39 -16.87
C SER A 21 9.53 15.71 -15.35
N PRO A 22 10.65 15.71 -14.61
CA PRO A 22 10.61 15.78 -13.14
C PRO A 22 10.24 17.15 -12.57
N ILE A 23 10.44 18.24 -13.33
CA ILE A 23 10.34 19.62 -12.81
C ILE A 23 8.88 20.14 -12.86
N TYR A 24 8.03 19.53 -13.69
CA TYR A 24 6.64 19.98 -13.88
C TYR A 24 5.58 18.92 -13.60
N GLN A 25 5.96 17.64 -13.48
CA GLN A 25 5.03 16.56 -13.21
C GLN A 25 4.82 16.35 -11.69
N GLY A 26 3.62 15.90 -11.32
CA GLY A 26 3.36 15.43 -9.95
C GLY A 26 4.10 14.11 -9.66
N GLY A 27 4.15 13.71 -8.40
CA GLY A 27 4.83 12.49 -7.97
C GLY A 27 4.19 11.23 -8.57
N GLN A 28 4.94 10.14 -8.64
CA GLN A 28 4.42 8.83 -9.01
C GLN A 28 3.68 8.20 -7.80
N PRO A 29 2.65 7.37 -8.04
CA PRO A 29 2.17 6.49 -6.98
C PRO A 29 3.28 5.50 -6.59
N GLY A 30 3.26 5.02 -5.35
CA GLY A 30 4.13 3.94 -4.92
C GLY A 30 3.74 2.64 -5.61
N LYS A 31 4.71 1.73 -5.74
CA LYS A 31 4.44 0.38 -6.25
C LYS A 31 3.52 -0.35 -5.29
N ILE A 32 2.48 -0.99 -5.82
CA ILE A 32 1.59 -1.86 -5.06
C ILE A 32 1.92 -3.32 -5.42
N THR A 33 2.27 -4.13 -4.44
CA THR A 33 2.39 -5.58 -4.60
C THR A 33 1.23 -6.25 -3.86
N VAL A 34 0.45 -7.08 -4.54
CA VAL A 34 -0.60 -7.89 -3.92
C VAL A 34 -0.33 -9.35 -4.18
N SER A 35 -0.37 -10.16 -3.13
CA SER A 35 0.02 -11.57 -3.21
C SER A 35 -0.79 -12.52 -2.33
N GLY A 36 -0.78 -13.79 -2.73
CA GLY A 36 -1.44 -14.90 -2.03
C GLY A 36 -2.87 -15.17 -2.54
N VAL A 37 -3.72 -15.72 -1.68
CA VAL A 37 -5.04 -16.30 -2.05
C VAL A 37 -6.02 -15.28 -2.65
N ILE A 38 -5.77 -13.99 -2.44
CA ILE A 38 -6.56 -12.87 -2.97
C ILE A 38 -6.20 -12.53 -4.43
N VAL A 39 -5.24 -13.23 -5.02
CA VAL A 39 -4.90 -13.19 -6.43
C VAL A 39 -5.15 -14.57 -7.03
N LYS A 40 -5.85 -14.61 -8.16
CA LYS A 40 -6.09 -15.84 -8.93
C LYS A 40 -5.63 -15.65 -10.36
N LYS A 41 -4.94 -16.64 -10.90
CA LYS A 41 -4.59 -16.68 -12.31
C LYS A 41 -5.77 -17.17 -13.14
N ASN A 42 -6.11 -16.40 -14.16
CA ASN A 42 -7.10 -16.75 -15.16
C ASN A 42 -6.47 -16.59 -16.55
N GLY A 43 -5.93 -17.68 -17.09
CA GLY A 43 -5.09 -17.66 -18.28
C GLY A 43 -3.80 -16.87 -18.05
N ASP A 44 -3.56 -15.87 -18.90
CA ASP A 44 -2.39 -14.98 -18.79
C ASP A 44 -2.62 -13.75 -17.91
N LYS A 45 -3.80 -13.64 -17.28
CA LYS A 45 -4.17 -12.51 -16.42
C LYS A 45 -4.21 -12.91 -14.97
N MET A 46 -3.70 -12.03 -14.11
CA MET A 46 -3.91 -12.09 -12.67
C MET A 46 -5.16 -11.28 -12.32
N LEU A 47 -6.06 -11.87 -11.56
CA LEU A 47 -7.31 -11.26 -11.10
C LEU A 47 -7.29 -11.14 -9.58
N LEU A 48 -7.75 -10.00 -9.07
CA LEU A 48 -7.97 -9.80 -7.64
C LEU A 48 -9.31 -10.42 -7.21
N ASP A 49 -9.39 -10.83 -5.94
CA ASP A 49 -10.67 -11.10 -5.27
C ASP A 49 -11.64 -9.93 -5.48
N GLU A 50 -12.90 -10.22 -5.79
CA GLU A 50 -13.90 -9.21 -6.17
C GLU A 50 -14.18 -8.18 -5.06
N ARG A 51 -13.90 -8.52 -3.81
CA ARG A 51 -14.01 -7.62 -2.67
C ARG A 51 -12.88 -6.60 -2.61
N ILE A 52 -11.83 -6.78 -3.41
CA ILE A 52 -10.63 -5.95 -3.40
C ILE A 52 -10.54 -5.12 -4.68
N LYS A 53 -10.42 -3.80 -4.51
CA LYS A 53 -10.20 -2.85 -5.60
C LYS A 53 -8.83 -2.23 -5.47
N LEU A 54 -8.15 -2.05 -6.60
CA LEU A 54 -6.84 -1.41 -6.67
C LEU A 54 -6.91 -0.15 -7.52
N GLU A 55 -6.37 0.95 -7.00
CA GLU A 55 -6.29 2.23 -7.69
C GLU A 55 -4.88 2.83 -7.57
N GLN A 56 -4.33 3.33 -8.68
CA GLN A 56 -3.07 4.05 -8.69
C GLN A 56 -3.21 5.34 -9.48
N ALA A 57 -2.66 6.39 -8.92
CA ALA A 57 -2.85 7.75 -9.40
C ALA A 57 -1.53 8.54 -9.25
N GLY A 58 -1.05 9.14 -10.33
CA GLY A 58 0.00 10.16 -10.21
C GLY A 58 -0.52 11.39 -9.47
N GLY A 59 0.39 12.20 -8.96
CA GLY A 59 0.07 13.51 -8.43
C GLY A 59 -0.20 14.53 -9.54
N LYS A 60 -0.73 15.69 -9.17
CA LYS A 60 -0.91 16.82 -10.10
C LYS A 60 0.40 17.60 -10.24
N GLY A 61 0.74 17.93 -11.48
CA GLY A 61 1.87 18.80 -11.80
C GLY A 61 1.56 20.28 -11.59
N ASN A 62 2.54 21.14 -11.86
CA ASN A 62 2.36 22.60 -11.79
C ASN A 62 1.73 23.14 -13.10
N ARG A 63 1.21 24.38 -13.07
CA ARG A 63 0.81 25.18 -14.25
C ARG A 63 -0.12 24.46 -15.24
N GLY A 64 -1.19 23.83 -14.75
CA GLY A 64 -2.22 23.23 -15.60
C GLY A 64 -1.85 21.88 -16.23
N VAL A 65 -0.70 21.31 -15.86
CA VAL A 65 -0.34 19.93 -16.22
C VAL A 65 -1.30 18.98 -15.50
N SER A 66 -1.94 18.11 -16.29
CA SER A 66 -2.83 17.06 -15.78
C SER A 66 -2.09 16.08 -14.87
N GLN A 67 -2.85 15.20 -14.23
CA GLN A 67 -2.31 14.15 -13.38
C GLN A 67 -1.18 13.36 -14.08
N THR A 68 -0.07 13.11 -13.38
CA THR A 68 1.05 12.35 -13.94
C THR A 68 0.60 10.93 -14.30
N LEU A 69 1.00 10.47 -15.50
CA LEU A 69 0.76 9.09 -15.91
C LEU A 69 1.58 8.13 -15.04
N VAL A 70 0.97 6.99 -14.69
CA VAL A 70 1.62 5.96 -13.89
C VAL A 70 2.65 5.21 -14.74
N SER A 71 3.92 5.33 -14.36
CA SER A 71 5.02 4.66 -15.04
C SER A 71 5.00 3.15 -14.84
N ASP A 72 5.55 2.39 -15.80
CA ASP A 72 5.53 0.92 -15.78
C ASP A 72 6.18 0.32 -14.52
N LYS A 73 7.25 0.94 -14.01
CA LYS A 73 7.95 0.49 -12.79
C LYS A 73 7.10 0.63 -11.52
N ASN A 74 6.12 1.54 -11.53
CA ASN A 74 5.23 1.82 -10.40
C ASN A 74 3.88 1.09 -10.53
N LYS A 75 3.57 0.45 -11.67
CA LYS A 75 2.33 -0.32 -11.83
C LYS A 75 2.23 -1.45 -10.80
N ALA A 76 1.01 -1.73 -10.39
CA ALA A 76 0.72 -2.82 -9.46
C ALA A 76 1.17 -4.18 -10.01
N VAL A 77 1.73 -4.99 -9.11
CA VAL A 77 2.16 -6.36 -9.39
C VAL A 77 1.32 -7.32 -8.57
N LEU A 78 0.73 -8.31 -9.25
CA LEU A 78 -0.11 -9.33 -8.65
C LEU A 78 0.59 -10.69 -8.75
N SER A 79 0.57 -11.48 -7.67
CA SER A 79 1.15 -12.83 -7.65
C SER A 79 0.32 -13.81 -6.84
N GLU A 80 0.16 -15.04 -7.30
CA GLU A 80 -0.45 -16.12 -6.51
C GLU A 80 0.48 -16.65 -5.42
N THR A 81 1.78 -16.33 -5.50
CA THR A 81 2.79 -16.84 -4.57
C THR A 81 2.57 -16.28 -3.17
N SER A 82 2.39 -17.18 -2.22
CA SER A 82 2.30 -16.89 -0.78
C SER A 82 3.57 -17.35 -0.06
N GLU A 83 4.76 -16.99 -0.57
CA GLU A 83 6.01 -17.26 0.16
C GLU A 83 6.08 -16.34 1.39
N VAL A 84 5.65 -16.90 2.52
CA VAL A 84 5.53 -16.13 3.74
C VAL A 84 6.80 -16.25 4.58
N LYS A 85 7.51 -15.13 4.77
CA LYS A 85 8.48 -15.00 5.86
C LYS A 85 7.80 -14.35 7.06
N GLY A 86 7.80 -15.02 8.21
CA GLY A 86 7.40 -14.42 9.50
C GLY A 86 5.98 -14.69 10.01
N LEU A 87 5.06 -15.33 9.26
CA LEU A 87 3.74 -15.65 9.83
C LEU A 87 3.76 -16.79 10.86
N SER A 88 4.74 -17.69 10.77
CA SER A 88 4.85 -18.80 11.72
C SER A 88 5.00 -18.30 13.16
N SER A 89 5.83 -17.28 13.39
CA SER A 89 6.03 -16.71 14.73
C SER A 89 4.79 -16.02 15.32
N VAL A 90 3.93 -15.42 14.48
CA VAL A 90 2.70 -14.76 14.96
C VAL A 90 1.55 -15.74 15.17
N SER A 91 1.51 -16.87 14.48
CA SER A 91 0.48 -17.90 14.69
C SER A 91 0.52 -18.52 16.10
N GLU A 92 1.71 -18.60 16.68
CA GLU A 92 1.97 -19.14 18.02
C GLU A 92 1.79 -18.10 19.13
N SER A 93 1.75 -16.81 18.79
CA SER A 93 1.51 -15.73 19.75
C SER A 93 0.15 -15.90 20.46
N LYS A 94 0.01 -15.36 21.67
CA LYS A 94 -1.26 -15.21 22.38
C LYS A 94 -1.63 -13.75 22.59
N SER A 95 -1.17 -12.87 21.71
CA SER A 95 -1.47 -11.44 21.77
C SER A 95 -2.45 -10.97 20.68
N TYR A 96 -3.15 -9.88 20.97
CA TYR A 96 -3.83 -9.08 19.96
C TYR A 96 -3.43 -7.60 20.06
N ILE A 97 -3.52 -6.87 18.96
CA ILE A 97 -3.34 -5.41 18.92
C ILE A 97 -4.66 -4.78 18.47
N ASN A 98 -5.14 -3.78 19.22
CA ASN A 98 -6.28 -2.96 18.85
C ASN A 98 -5.83 -1.61 18.29
N LEU A 99 -6.12 -1.35 17.01
CA LEU A 99 -5.88 -0.07 16.34
C LEU A 99 -7.20 0.66 16.09
N GLY A 100 -7.66 1.39 17.11
CA GLY A 100 -8.76 2.36 16.96
C GLY A 100 -10.17 1.79 17.07
N CYS A 101 -10.35 0.54 17.49
CA CYS A 101 -11.68 -0.01 17.77
C CYS A 101 -12.12 0.41 19.18
N GLU A 102 -13.27 1.09 19.29
CA GLU A 102 -13.83 1.56 20.57
C GLU A 102 -14.14 0.40 21.53
N SER A 103 -14.60 -0.72 20.98
CA SER A 103 -14.84 -1.95 21.72
C SER A 103 -14.56 -3.17 20.85
N LEU A 104 -14.07 -4.22 21.49
CA LEU A 104 -13.91 -5.57 20.92
C LEU A 104 -14.71 -6.52 21.81
N THR A 105 -15.41 -7.49 21.22
CA THR A 105 -16.17 -8.45 22.02
C THR A 105 -15.24 -9.46 22.70
N ALA A 106 -15.70 -10.10 23.77
CA ALA A 106 -14.94 -11.14 24.45
C ALA A 106 -14.62 -12.34 23.53
N GLU A 107 -15.51 -12.65 22.59
CA GLU A 107 -15.31 -13.70 21.58
C GLU A 107 -14.18 -13.35 20.61
N GLU A 108 -14.02 -12.06 20.27
CA GLU A 108 -12.99 -11.61 19.34
C GLU A 108 -11.59 -11.73 19.93
N THR A 109 -11.48 -11.47 21.23
CA THR A 109 -10.22 -11.46 21.99
C THR A 109 -10.02 -12.70 22.85
N GLU A 110 -10.88 -13.72 22.72
CA GLU A 110 -10.86 -14.90 23.58
C GLU A 110 -9.49 -15.59 23.58
N GLY A 111 -8.94 -15.80 24.78
CA GLY A 111 -7.63 -16.44 24.97
C GLY A 111 -6.44 -15.61 24.48
N LEU A 112 -6.65 -14.32 24.16
CA LEU A 112 -5.61 -13.39 23.75
C LEU A 112 -5.45 -12.27 24.78
N GLN A 113 -4.21 -11.85 24.98
CA GLN A 113 -3.86 -10.69 25.79
C GLN A 113 -3.63 -9.48 24.87
N GLU A 114 -4.10 -8.29 25.27
CA GLU A 114 -3.78 -7.09 24.52
C GLU A 114 -2.29 -6.80 24.63
N ASP A 115 -1.64 -6.61 23.49
CA ASP A 115 -0.27 -6.15 23.38
C ASP A 115 -0.30 -4.71 22.86
N SER A 116 0.02 -3.79 23.76
CA SER A 116 0.13 -2.37 23.45
C SER A 116 1.57 -1.96 23.14
N ASP A 117 2.53 -2.87 23.23
CA ASP A 117 3.95 -2.61 22.98
C ASP A 117 4.20 -2.54 21.48
N LYS A 118 4.16 -1.32 20.96
CA LYS A 118 4.58 -1.01 19.59
C LYS A 118 6.10 -0.97 19.57
N ALA A 119 6.73 -1.83 18.76
CA ALA A 119 8.13 -1.69 18.44
C ALA A 119 8.31 -0.46 17.54
N LEU A 120 8.56 0.69 18.17
CA LEU A 120 8.87 1.95 17.51
C LEU A 120 10.38 2.18 17.58
N ILE A 121 11.04 2.07 16.42
CA ILE A 121 12.45 2.43 16.27
C ILE A 121 12.49 3.57 15.27
N GLU A 122 12.64 4.80 15.77
CA GLU A 122 12.67 6.03 14.96
C GLU A 122 11.47 6.17 14.00
N SER A 123 11.71 6.02 12.69
CA SER A 123 10.74 6.15 11.59
C SER A 123 10.06 4.82 11.21
N VAL A 124 10.29 3.77 11.99
CA VAL A 124 9.82 2.41 11.75
C VAL A 124 8.80 1.99 12.81
N LEU A 125 7.62 1.53 12.36
CA LEU A 125 6.58 0.92 13.18
C LEU A 125 6.42 -0.54 12.78
N ILE A 126 6.71 -1.46 13.70
CA ILE A 126 6.45 -2.90 13.51
C ILE A 126 5.40 -3.34 14.53
N LEU A 127 4.29 -3.87 14.02
CA LEU A 127 3.21 -4.45 14.81
C LEU A 127 3.09 -5.93 14.47
N SER A 128 3.25 -6.77 15.48
CA SER A 128 3.30 -8.22 15.32
C SER A 128 2.48 -8.90 16.41
N ALA A 129 1.37 -9.55 16.05
CA ALA A 129 0.48 -10.21 17.01
C ALA A 129 -0.28 -11.36 16.36
N LYS A 130 -0.95 -12.20 17.15
CA LYS A 130 -1.82 -13.24 16.57
C LYS A 130 -3.00 -12.64 15.83
N LYS A 131 -3.64 -11.62 16.42
CA LYS A 131 -4.72 -10.86 15.78
C LYS A 131 -4.40 -9.36 15.81
N ILE A 132 -4.62 -8.65 14.69
CA ILE A 132 -4.61 -7.18 14.66
C ILE A 132 -6.00 -6.73 14.22
N PHE A 133 -6.63 -5.88 15.03
CA PHE A 133 -7.89 -5.21 14.71
C PHE A 133 -7.62 -3.78 14.28
N VAL A 134 -8.25 -3.34 13.20
CA VAL A 134 -8.13 -1.97 12.69
C VAL A 134 -9.53 -1.39 12.49
N CYS A 135 -9.82 -0.26 13.12
CA CYS A 135 -11.09 0.46 12.99
C CYS A 135 -10.85 1.96 12.79
N GLY A 136 -11.80 2.63 12.14
CA GLY A 136 -11.75 4.09 11.95
C GLY A 136 -10.56 4.52 11.09
N THR A 137 -9.96 5.67 11.39
CA THR A 137 -8.86 6.24 10.56
C THR A 137 -7.58 6.38 11.39
N PRO A 138 -6.88 5.27 11.68
CA PRO A 138 -5.62 5.35 12.41
C PRO A 138 -4.60 6.15 11.59
N GLN A 139 -4.08 7.23 12.17
CA GLN A 139 -3.02 8.01 11.55
C GLN A 139 -1.68 7.30 11.74
N ILE A 140 -1.01 7.00 10.63
CA ILE A 140 0.37 6.49 10.65
C ILE A 140 1.30 7.52 10.03
N SER A 141 2.23 8.01 10.85
CA SER A 141 3.23 9.01 10.46
C SER A 141 4.60 8.40 10.17
N GLN A 142 4.80 7.11 10.46
CA GLN A 142 6.04 6.40 10.21
C GLN A 142 6.26 6.17 8.70
N SER A 143 7.52 6.20 8.29
CA SER A 143 7.93 5.95 6.91
C SER A 143 7.95 4.46 6.58
N PHE A 144 8.21 3.62 7.57
CA PHE A 144 8.22 2.17 7.41
C PHE A 144 7.22 1.56 8.37
N VAL A 145 6.22 0.87 7.84
CA VAL A 145 5.16 0.26 8.64
C VAL A 145 5.05 -1.20 8.24
N SER A 146 5.10 -2.08 9.23
CA SER A 146 4.87 -3.51 9.03
C SER A 146 3.79 -3.99 9.97
N LEU A 147 2.68 -4.48 9.41
CA LEU A 147 1.61 -5.18 10.10
C LEU A 147 1.74 -6.67 9.80
N LEU A 148 2.09 -7.47 10.81
CA LEU A 148 2.29 -8.90 10.68
C LEU A 148 1.37 -9.63 11.66
N ALA A 149 0.43 -10.44 11.17
CA ALA A 149 -0.47 -11.20 12.04
C ALA A 149 -1.03 -12.47 11.43
N ASP A 150 -1.37 -13.48 12.23
CA ASP A 150 -2.12 -14.62 11.72
C ASP A 150 -3.48 -14.18 11.15
N LYS A 151 -4.15 -13.25 11.83
CA LYS A 151 -5.39 -12.65 11.36
C LYS A 151 -5.38 -11.13 11.46
N ILE A 152 -5.71 -10.44 10.37
CA ILE A 152 -6.01 -9.00 10.36
C ILE A 152 -7.51 -8.82 10.15
N VAL A 153 -8.16 -8.06 11.04
CA VAL A 153 -9.58 -7.71 10.94
C VAL A 153 -9.69 -6.21 10.67
N LEU A 154 -10.22 -5.86 9.50
CA LEU A 154 -10.50 -4.47 9.12
C LEU A 154 -12.01 -4.21 9.29
N LYS A 155 -12.37 -3.23 10.13
CA LYS A 155 -13.76 -2.84 10.38
C LYS A 155 -13.97 -1.36 10.08
N ASN A 156 -14.56 -1.04 8.94
CA ASN A 156 -14.70 0.34 8.48
C ASN A 156 -13.39 1.14 8.63
N ALA A 157 -12.28 0.50 8.25
CA ALA A 157 -10.94 0.99 8.49
C ALA A 157 -10.43 1.84 7.31
N SER A 158 -9.73 2.92 7.61
CA SER A 158 -9.04 3.76 6.65
C SER A 158 -7.60 3.96 7.10
N LEU A 159 -6.73 3.02 6.70
CA LEU A 159 -5.31 3.06 6.99
C LEU A 159 -4.62 3.99 6.00
N LYS A 160 -4.08 5.12 6.46
CA LYS A 160 -3.44 6.11 5.59
C LYS A 160 -2.00 6.34 6.01
N MET A 161 -1.08 6.24 5.06
CA MET A 161 0.34 6.55 5.24
C MET A 161 0.75 7.66 4.27
N LYS A 162 1.02 8.85 4.80
CA LYS A 162 1.54 9.98 4.03
C LYS A 162 3.00 10.23 4.43
N ALA A 163 3.94 9.93 3.53
CA ALA A 163 5.37 10.04 3.79
C ALA A 163 6.14 10.41 2.52
N MET A 164 7.35 10.96 2.69
CA MET A 164 8.22 11.34 1.56
C MET A 164 8.82 10.12 0.85
N VAL A 165 9.18 9.09 1.64
CA VAL A 165 9.70 7.80 1.19
C VAL A 165 9.21 6.77 2.20
N GLY A 166 8.95 5.54 1.77
CA GLY A 166 8.54 4.51 2.71
C GLY A 166 7.98 3.24 2.10
N ILE A 167 7.58 2.34 3.00
CA ILE A 167 6.84 1.13 2.66
C ILE A 167 5.81 0.80 3.74
N LEU A 168 4.62 0.41 3.30
CA LEU A 168 3.58 -0.18 4.14
C LEU A 168 3.46 -1.65 3.77
N THR A 169 3.87 -2.52 4.67
CA THR A 169 3.73 -3.97 4.52
C THR A 169 2.60 -4.46 5.40
N VAL A 170 1.67 -5.19 4.81
CA VAL A 170 0.56 -5.86 5.49
C VAL A 170 0.64 -7.33 5.12
N SER A 171 1.06 -8.16 6.07
CA SER A 171 1.23 -9.60 5.88
C SER A 171 0.37 -10.37 6.85
N THR A 172 -0.51 -11.22 6.32
CA THR A 172 -1.39 -12.03 7.16
C THR A 172 -1.72 -13.39 6.57
N SER A 173 -2.01 -14.36 7.43
CA SER A 173 -2.58 -15.64 6.98
C SER A 173 -4.03 -15.42 6.54
N LYS A 174 -4.77 -14.63 7.31
CA LYS A 174 -6.21 -14.43 7.15
C LYS A 174 -6.57 -12.96 7.24
N ILE A 175 -7.25 -12.43 6.24
CA ILE A 175 -7.87 -11.10 6.33
C ILE A 175 -9.38 -11.23 6.47
N GLU A 176 -9.96 -10.48 7.39
CA GLU A 176 -11.41 -10.35 7.55
C GLU A 176 -11.83 -8.91 7.27
N LEU A 177 -12.74 -8.73 6.32
CA LEU A 177 -13.23 -7.43 5.88
C LEU A 177 -14.66 -7.25 6.40
N LEU A 178 -14.86 -6.27 7.27
CA LEU A 178 -16.17 -5.86 7.77
C LEU A 178 -16.43 -4.41 7.34
N GLY A 179 -17.51 -4.20 6.59
CA GLY A 179 -17.86 -2.89 6.03
C GLY A 179 -16.89 -2.40 4.94
N GLU A 180 -16.73 -1.08 4.83
CA GLU A 180 -15.92 -0.45 3.78
C GLU A 180 -14.52 -0.11 4.31
N ASN A 181 -13.50 -0.79 3.78
CA ASN A 181 -12.13 -0.62 4.25
C ASN A 181 -11.23 -0.03 3.16
N SER A 182 -10.20 0.70 3.57
CA SER A 182 -9.18 1.23 2.68
C SER A 182 -7.79 1.19 3.28
N ILE A 183 -6.80 0.96 2.43
CA ILE A 183 -5.38 1.14 2.71
C ILE A 183 -4.81 2.06 1.62
N GLU A 184 -4.23 3.18 2.04
CA GLU A 184 -3.80 4.25 1.16
C GLU A 184 -2.38 4.70 1.47
N THR A 185 -1.53 4.77 0.45
CA THR A 185 -0.22 5.45 0.52
C THR A 185 -0.25 6.74 -0.29
N ILE A 186 0.25 7.83 0.27
CA ILE A 186 0.20 9.16 -0.33
C ILE A 186 1.57 9.80 -0.28
N GLY A 187 2.04 10.32 -1.42
CA GLY A 187 3.22 11.18 -1.49
C GLY A 187 2.95 12.54 -0.84
N VAL A 188 4.00 13.18 -0.33
CA VAL A 188 3.87 14.51 0.29
C VAL A 188 3.72 15.59 -0.77
N ASP A 189 2.72 16.45 -0.61
CA ASP A 189 2.55 17.63 -1.46
C ASP A 189 3.67 18.64 -1.19
N SER A 190 4.19 19.27 -2.23
CA SER A 190 5.37 20.12 -2.10
C SER A 190 5.42 21.24 -3.13
N THR A 191 6.06 22.34 -2.75
CA THR A 191 6.25 23.53 -3.60
C THR A 191 7.54 23.46 -4.44
N ILE A 192 8.44 22.53 -4.13
CA ILE A 192 9.80 22.46 -4.71
C ILE A 192 10.07 21.08 -5.32
N ASN A 193 10.10 20.03 -4.48
CA ASN A 193 10.33 18.65 -4.93
C ASN A 193 9.05 17.84 -4.76
N VAL A 194 8.47 17.33 -5.84
CA VAL A 194 7.29 16.48 -5.73
C VAL A 194 7.71 15.07 -5.30
N TRP A 195 7.00 14.51 -4.31
CA TRP A 195 7.37 13.23 -3.72
C TRP A 195 6.49 12.10 -4.27
N ASP A 196 7.14 11.00 -4.63
CA ASP A 196 6.46 9.75 -4.92
C ASP A 196 5.76 9.22 -3.67
N ALA A 197 4.70 8.45 -3.86
CA ALA A 197 4.05 7.78 -2.74
C ALA A 197 4.91 6.60 -2.23
N PRO A 198 4.83 6.27 -0.94
CA PRO A 198 5.39 5.03 -0.42
C PRO A 198 4.83 3.78 -1.09
N SER A 199 5.64 2.72 -1.16
CA SER A 199 5.19 1.42 -1.68
C SER A 199 4.25 0.72 -0.70
N LEU A 200 3.40 -0.16 -1.21
CA LEU A 200 2.45 -0.96 -0.43
C LEU A 200 2.57 -2.42 -0.82
N ASP A 201 2.86 -3.28 0.15
CA ASP A 201 2.85 -4.73 -0.04
C ASP A 201 1.74 -5.35 0.80
N LEU A 202 0.78 -6.00 0.14
CA LEU A 202 -0.28 -6.78 0.77
C LEU A 202 -0.09 -8.27 0.45
N LEU A 203 0.05 -9.07 1.49
CA LEU A 203 0.12 -10.53 1.42
C LEU A 203 -1.01 -11.13 2.26
N VAL A 204 -1.84 -11.96 1.64
CA VAL A 204 -2.87 -12.76 2.33
C VAL A 204 -2.66 -14.23 1.97
N ALA A 205 -2.10 -15.01 2.89
CA ALA A 205 -1.63 -16.36 2.57
C ALA A 205 -2.76 -17.36 2.31
N ASP A 206 -3.77 -17.40 3.19
CA ASP A 206 -4.70 -18.53 3.27
C ASP A 206 -6.15 -18.17 2.99
N LYS A 207 -6.65 -17.06 3.57
CA LYS A 207 -8.08 -16.75 3.50
C LYS A 207 -8.42 -15.26 3.52
N VAL A 208 -9.46 -14.91 2.77
CA VAL A 208 -10.19 -13.65 2.88
C VAL A 208 -11.66 -13.94 3.23
N SER A 209 -12.15 -13.36 4.33
CA SER A 209 -13.51 -13.57 4.86
C SER A 209 -14.22 -12.27 5.20
N GLY A 210 -15.49 -12.36 5.61
CA GLY A 210 -16.35 -11.21 5.90
C GLY A 210 -17.09 -10.70 4.66
N GLU A 211 -18.11 -9.88 4.92
CA GLU A 211 -19.02 -9.31 3.91
C GLU A 211 -18.59 -7.90 3.45
N GLY A 212 -17.42 -7.44 3.88
CA GLY A 212 -16.88 -6.13 3.53
C GLY A 212 -16.03 -6.10 2.26
N THR A 213 -15.55 -4.90 1.95
CA THR A 213 -14.67 -4.61 0.80
C THR A 213 -13.38 -3.94 1.25
N LEU A 214 -12.34 -4.03 0.43
CA LEU A 214 -11.05 -3.37 0.62
C LEU A 214 -10.65 -2.58 -0.63
N LYS A 215 -10.43 -1.29 -0.47
CA LYS A 215 -9.79 -0.44 -1.48
C LYS A 215 -8.31 -0.26 -1.15
N ILE A 216 -7.44 -0.64 -2.07
CA ILE A 216 -6.00 -0.40 -2.00
C ILE A 216 -5.68 0.74 -2.95
N SER A 217 -5.06 1.79 -2.46
CA SER A 217 -4.75 2.96 -3.27
C SER A 217 -3.35 3.49 -3.03
N SER A 218 -2.73 3.99 -4.10
CA SER A 218 -1.48 4.73 -4.00
C SER A 218 -1.54 5.99 -4.86
N ILE A 219 -1.20 7.14 -4.28
CA ILE A 219 -1.35 8.45 -4.89
C ILE A 219 -0.05 9.24 -4.74
N GLY A 220 0.54 9.66 -5.86
CA GLY A 220 1.72 10.52 -5.84
C GLY A 220 1.42 11.91 -5.27
N GLY A 221 2.44 12.56 -4.68
CA GLY A 221 2.29 13.90 -4.12
C GLY A 221 1.99 14.95 -5.20
N ASN A 222 1.27 16.01 -4.84
CA ASN A 222 0.99 17.10 -5.77
C ASN A 222 2.07 18.19 -5.70
N CYS A 223 2.30 18.87 -6.82
CA CYS A 223 2.95 20.17 -6.81
C CYS A 223 1.93 21.22 -6.33
N VAL A 224 2.24 21.92 -5.24
CA VAL A 224 1.41 23.01 -4.71
C VAL A 224 2.08 24.36 -4.98
N GLN A 225 1.31 25.36 -5.41
CA GLN A 225 1.82 26.73 -5.55
C GLN A 225 1.89 27.41 -4.18
N LYS A 226 2.88 28.29 -3.99
CA LYS A 226 2.94 29.20 -2.83
C LYS A 226 1.90 30.31 -2.96
#